data_AF-A0A9D7R0X3-F1
#
_entry.id   AF-A0A9D7R0X3-F1
#
_cell.length_a   1.000
_cell.length_b   1.000
_cell.length_c   1.000
_cell.angle_alpha   90.00
_cell.angle_beta   90.00
_cell.angle_gamma   90.00
#
_symmetry.space_group_name_H-M   'P 1'
#
loop_
_entity.id
_entity.type
_entity.pdbx_description
1 polymer ?
#
loop_
_entity_poly.entity_id
_entity_poly.type
_entity_poly.pdbx_seq_one_letter_code
_entity_poly.pdbx_strand_id
1 'polypeptide(L)'
;MSLLIRSNRMQRSLLAAFVLILGCAVPVFSQRDPLKADEEAGKAIEYMDANLPENAIEAWDRALKFMPGLYALPLRESCELGDGQALSGCSYDPATDLYRHVAQGTGLSVDGELSRLYAGHCLVQSRLPCGLAAYPRSGRLHFEMGQQYYVAYDRARANVWWLKGTQAEPTFPTNYYWLARSYSETRDLIWAVFYGEAFLNLERTTPRTRDMSRLLYETWNRSMKLGDSNDPINFCSDSLLDVPSPLGAQQMSFPVAFEYNIALAAQPFIPKDSILPRLSIEKLIDLRYKFMRAWSQAGYDKTYPNDILSWNKRLQEQGD
;
A
#
# COMPACT_ATOMS: atom_id res chain seq x y z
N MET A 1 -36.09 12.05 92.29
CA MET A 1 -34.74 12.64 92.26
C MET A 1 -33.92 11.84 91.27
N SER A 2 -33.36 12.51 90.25
CA SER A 2 -32.42 11.98 89.23
C SER A 2 -33.03 11.04 88.16
N LEU A 3 -32.81 11.13 86.85
CA LEU A 3 -31.98 11.95 85.97
C LEU A 3 -32.54 11.79 84.54
N LEU A 4 -33.02 12.89 83.98
CA LEU A 4 -32.78 13.39 82.61
C LEU A 4 -31.71 12.66 81.74
N ILE A 5 -32.05 12.54 80.45
CA ILE A 5 -31.17 12.48 79.27
C ILE A 5 -30.49 11.14 78.96
N ARG A 6 -31.00 10.47 77.92
CA ARG A 6 -30.26 9.74 76.86
C ARG A 6 -31.31 9.05 75.98
N SER A 7 -31.23 8.98 74.67
CA SER A 7 -30.27 9.50 73.72
C SER A 7 -30.90 9.21 72.36
N ASN A 8 -31.08 10.26 71.58
CA ASN A 8 -31.55 10.28 70.20
C ASN A 8 -30.51 9.64 69.25
N ARG A 9 -30.18 8.36 69.45
CA ARG A 9 -29.14 7.61 68.70
C ARG A 9 -29.67 6.43 67.88
N MET A 10 -30.95 6.08 67.97
CA MET A 10 -31.50 4.92 67.26
C MET A 10 -32.22 5.25 65.95
N GLN A 11 -32.35 6.53 65.58
CA GLN A 11 -32.87 6.96 64.28
C GLN A 11 -31.82 7.55 63.33
N ARG A 12 -30.59 7.79 63.81
CA ARG A 12 -29.48 8.24 62.93
C ARG A 12 -28.70 7.08 62.29
N SER A 13 -28.89 5.86 62.77
CA SER A 13 -28.20 4.67 62.25
C SER A 13 -28.88 4.02 61.04
N LEU A 14 -30.13 4.41 60.72
CA LEU A 14 -30.88 3.87 59.59
C LEU A 14 -30.86 4.79 58.35
N LEU A 15 -30.46 6.06 58.49
CA LEU A 15 -30.26 6.97 57.35
C LEU A 15 -28.80 7.04 56.84
N ALA A 16 -27.83 6.56 57.62
CA ALA A 16 -26.44 6.44 57.15
C ALA A 16 -26.18 5.16 56.33
N ALA A 17 -27.11 4.20 56.36
CA ALA A 17 -27.01 2.96 55.58
C ALA A 17 -27.66 3.04 54.18
N PHE A 18 -28.36 4.13 53.86
CA PHE A 18 -29.04 4.29 52.56
C PHE A 18 -28.34 5.25 51.59
N VAL A 19 -27.21 5.85 51.99
CA VAL A 19 -26.36 6.68 51.09
C VAL A 19 -25.06 5.94 50.70
N LEU A 20 -24.89 4.69 51.12
CA LEU A 20 -23.69 3.88 50.88
C LEU A 20 -23.87 2.77 49.82
N ILE A 21 -24.92 2.85 49.00
CA ILE A 21 -25.14 1.96 47.84
C ILE A 21 -25.58 2.80 46.63
N LEU A 22 -24.76 3.77 46.24
CA LEU A 22 -24.83 4.41 44.92
C LEU A 22 -23.42 4.74 44.39
N GLY A 23 -22.43 4.00 44.86
CA GLY A 23 -21.15 3.82 44.20
C GLY A 23 -21.15 2.50 43.43
N CYS A 24 -22.18 2.24 42.64
CA CYS A 24 -21.97 1.36 41.50
C CYS A 24 -21.01 2.13 40.60
N ALA A 25 -19.71 1.83 40.73
CA ALA A 25 -18.81 1.92 39.61
C ALA A 25 -19.47 1.10 38.51
N VAL A 26 -20.28 1.76 37.69
CA VAL A 26 -20.56 1.29 36.36
C VAL A 26 -19.15 1.12 35.81
N PRO A 27 -18.68 -0.10 35.49
CA PRO A 27 -17.51 -0.17 34.65
C PRO A 27 -17.87 0.69 33.46
N VAL A 28 -17.12 1.78 33.25
CA VAL A 28 -17.19 2.51 32.01
C VAL A 28 -16.80 1.46 30.97
N PHE A 29 -17.80 0.76 30.45
CA PHE A 29 -17.66 0.01 29.23
C PHE A 29 -17.22 1.09 28.26
N SER A 30 -15.93 1.08 27.91
CA SER A 30 -15.47 1.75 26.71
C SER A 30 -16.50 1.40 25.65
N GLN A 31 -17.24 2.40 25.17
CA GLN A 31 -18.25 2.19 24.14
C GLN A 31 -17.50 1.56 22.98
N ARG A 32 -17.76 0.27 22.74
CA ARG A 32 -17.20 -0.43 21.60
C ARG A 32 -17.69 0.30 20.36
N ASP A 33 -16.78 1.01 19.72
CA ASP A 33 -17.07 1.85 18.57
C ASP A 33 -16.23 1.31 17.39
N PRO A 34 -16.77 0.38 16.61
CA PRO A 34 -16.02 -0.29 15.55
C PRO A 34 -15.60 0.69 14.45
N LEU A 35 -16.42 1.70 14.15
CA LEU A 35 -16.11 2.70 13.14
C LEU A 35 -14.89 3.54 13.54
N LYS A 36 -14.81 3.99 14.79
CA LYS A 36 -13.63 4.72 15.28
C LYS A 36 -12.39 3.83 15.40
N ALA A 37 -12.58 2.57 15.77
CA ALA A 37 -11.48 1.62 15.82
C ALA A 37 -10.89 1.40 14.42
N ASP A 38 -11.75 1.27 13.39
CA ASP A 38 -11.34 1.11 12.00
C ASP A 38 -10.70 2.38 11.42
N GLU A 39 -11.18 3.56 11.81
CA GLU A 39 -10.57 4.83 11.43
C GLU A 39 -9.13 4.96 11.96
N GLU A 40 -8.92 4.65 13.25
CA GLU A 40 -7.59 4.68 13.86
C GLU A 40 -6.67 3.57 13.33
N ALA A 41 -7.22 2.38 13.04
CA ALA A 41 -6.49 1.32 12.36
C ALA A 41 -6.07 1.73 10.94
N GLY A 42 -6.94 2.45 10.22
CA GLY A 42 -6.62 3.04 8.92
C GLY A 42 -5.45 4.01 9.00
N LYS A 43 -5.45 4.93 9.98
CA LYS A 43 -4.33 5.84 10.25
C LYS A 43 -3.04 5.09 10.56
N ALA A 44 -3.13 4.02 11.35
CA ALA A 44 -1.97 3.21 11.67
C ALA A 44 -1.35 2.57 10.43
N ILE A 45 -2.18 2.06 9.51
CA ILE A 45 -1.74 1.54 8.22
C ILE A 45 -1.09 2.63 7.36
N GLU A 46 -1.65 3.84 7.33
CA GLU A 46 -1.05 4.97 6.62
C GLU A 46 0.34 5.33 7.17
N TYR A 47 0.49 5.35 8.50
CA TYR A 47 1.78 5.60 9.14
C TYR A 47 2.79 4.48 8.86
N MET A 48 2.35 3.23 8.82
CA MET A 48 3.20 2.10 8.42
C MET A 48 3.66 2.23 6.96
N ASP A 49 2.74 2.53 6.04
CA ASP A 49 3.06 2.76 4.63
C ASP A 49 4.02 3.95 4.43
N ALA A 50 3.98 4.92 5.34
CA ALA A 50 4.89 6.08 5.38
C ALA A 50 6.21 5.81 6.13
N ASN A 51 6.44 4.60 6.65
CA ASN A 51 7.60 4.24 7.46
C ASN A 51 7.75 5.10 8.73
N LEU A 52 6.63 5.36 9.41
CA LEU A 52 6.52 6.11 10.67
C LEU A 52 6.05 5.16 11.79
N PRO A 53 6.95 4.32 12.34
CA PRO A 53 6.57 3.23 13.25
C PRO A 53 5.98 3.71 14.58
N GLU A 54 6.49 4.81 15.14
CA GLU A 54 5.97 5.38 16.40
C GLU A 54 4.53 5.87 16.25
N ASN A 55 4.25 6.63 15.19
CA ASN A 55 2.90 7.11 14.87
C ASN A 55 1.93 5.95 14.60
N ALA A 56 2.41 4.88 13.96
CA ALA A 56 1.62 3.68 13.73
C ALA A 56 1.24 3.00 15.05
N ILE A 57 2.19 2.83 15.96
CA ILE A 57 1.95 2.26 17.30
C ILE A 57 0.92 3.09 18.06
N GLU A 58 1.08 4.43 18.10
CA GLU A 58 0.12 5.30 18.77
C GLU A 58 -1.30 5.21 18.18
N ALA A 59 -1.40 5.09 16.86
CA ALA A 59 -2.68 4.93 16.17
C ALA A 59 -3.33 3.59 16.49
N TRP A 60 -2.54 2.51 16.53
CA TRP A 60 -3.01 1.21 17.01
C TRP A 60 -3.48 1.27 18.46
N ASP A 61 -2.74 1.94 19.36
CA ASP A 61 -3.13 2.15 20.74
C ASP A 61 -4.46 2.90 20.87
N ARG A 62 -4.74 3.85 19.96
CA ARG A 62 -6.05 4.52 19.91
C ARG A 62 -7.15 3.58 19.41
N ALA A 63 -6.90 2.79 18.36
CA ALA A 63 -7.85 1.79 17.87
C ALA A 63 -8.22 0.77 18.98
N LEU A 64 -7.22 0.37 19.77
CA LEU A 64 -7.35 -0.53 20.91
C LEU A 64 -8.21 0.00 22.04
N LYS A 65 -8.23 1.32 22.26
CA LYS A 65 -9.13 1.93 23.26
C LYS A 65 -10.60 1.74 22.88
N PHE A 66 -10.92 1.81 21.59
CA PHE A 66 -12.29 1.62 21.08
C PHE A 66 -12.68 0.14 21.00
N MET A 67 -11.76 -0.75 20.59
CA MET A 67 -11.98 -2.19 20.59
C MET A 67 -10.80 -2.98 21.18
N PRO A 68 -10.75 -3.13 22.52
CA PRO A 68 -9.68 -3.85 23.22
C PRO A 68 -9.64 -5.36 22.97
N GLY A 69 -10.57 -5.90 22.17
CA GLY A 69 -10.59 -7.32 21.79
C GLY A 69 -10.36 -7.55 20.30
N LEU A 70 -10.39 -6.50 19.46
CA LEU A 70 -10.22 -6.66 18.02
C LEU A 70 -8.73 -6.75 17.64
N TYR A 71 -7.86 -5.99 18.32
CA TYR A 71 -6.46 -5.81 17.91
C TYR A 71 -5.40 -6.16 19.00
N ALA A 72 -5.81 -6.56 20.21
CA ALA A 72 -5.11 -6.15 21.43
C ALA A 72 -4.01 -7.01 22.03
N LEU A 73 -3.94 -8.30 21.77
CA LEU A 73 -2.95 -9.14 22.46
C LEU A 73 -1.69 -9.35 21.63
N PRO A 74 -1.77 -9.77 20.35
CA PRO A 74 -0.53 -10.18 19.68
C PRO A 74 0.20 -9.02 18.99
N LEU A 75 -0.42 -7.84 18.76
CA LEU A 75 0.20 -6.72 18.02
C LEU A 75 1.16 -5.93 18.92
N ARG A 76 0.69 -5.69 20.15
CA ARG A 76 1.48 -5.07 21.21
C ARG A 76 2.66 -5.94 21.61
N GLU A 77 2.44 -7.24 21.80
CA GLU A 77 3.53 -8.19 22.08
C GLU A 77 4.54 -8.28 20.92
N SER A 78 4.11 -8.19 19.65
CA SER A 78 5.06 -8.18 18.52
C SER A 78 5.90 -6.91 18.44
N CYS A 79 5.35 -5.74 18.76
CA CYS A 79 6.11 -4.48 18.79
C CYS A 79 7.07 -4.43 19.98
N GLU A 80 6.67 -4.95 21.15
CA GLU A 80 7.50 -4.99 22.37
C GLU A 80 8.60 -6.09 22.30
N LEU A 81 8.37 -7.21 21.60
CA LEU A 81 9.37 -8.30 21.44
C LEU A 81 10.39 -8.06 20.31
N GLY A 82 10.27 -6.97 19.55
CA GLY A 82 11.25 -6.60 18.51
C GLY A 82 12.68 -6.41 19.03
N ASP A 83 12.84 -6.20 20.34
CA ASP A 83 14.13 -6.04 21.02
C ASP A 83 14.56 -7.28 21.86
N GLY A 84 13.77 -8.35 21.89
CA GLY A 84 13.96 -9.43 22.87
C GLY A 84 13.56 -10.81 22.37
N GLN A 85 14.59 -11.60 22.06
CA GLN A 85 14.56 -13.06 21.86
C GLN A 85 13.94 -13.58 20.54
N ALA A 86 14.84 -14.07 19.69
CA ALA A 86 14.55 -15.09 18.70
C ALA A 86 13.95 -16.33 19.38
N LEU A 87 12.61 -16.46 19.35
CA LEU A 87 11.93 -17.63 19.87
C LEU A 87 11.68 -18.64 18.75
N SER A 88 12.24 -19.81 18.99
CA SER A 88 12.26 -21.03 18.21
C SER A 88 10.87 -21.55 17.84
N GLY A 89 10.67 -21.82 16.54
CA GLY A 89 9.63 -22.70 16.03
C GLY A 89 8.34 -21.97 15.69
N CYS A 90 8.00 -21.91 14.40
CA CYS A 90 6.66 -21.52 13.95
C CYS A 90 5.64 -22.52 14.54
N SER A 91 5.09 -22.27 15.74
CA SER A 91 3.97 -23.04 16.28
C SER A 91 2.74 -22.14 16.37
N TYR A 92 1.69 -22.57 15.67
CA TYR A 92 0.27 -22.28 15.86
C TYR A 92 -0.08 -21.26 16.97
N ASP A 93 -0.63 -20.10 16.58
CA ASP A 93 -1.15 -19.08 17.51
C ASP A 93 -2.65 -19.32 17.80
N PRO A 94 -3.07 -19.52 19.06
CA PRO A 94 -4.46 -19.61 19.49
C PRO A 94 -5.34 -18.42 19.06
N ALA A 95 -4.75 -17.29 18.69
CA ALA A 95 -5.45 -16.11 18.17
C ALA A 95 -6.25 -16.41 16.89
N THR A 96 -5.81 -17.40 16.10
CA THR A 96 -6.44 -17.81 14.83
C THR A 96 -7.92 -18.20 14.98
N ASP A 97 -8.30 -18.85 16.09
CA ASP A 97 -9.67 -19.33 16.32
C ASP A 97 -10.63 -18.23 16.79
N LEU A 98 -10.14 -17.26 17.58
CA LEU A 98 -10.93 -16.12 18.03
C LEU A 98 -11.28 -15.18 16.85
N TYR A 99 -10.36 -15.01 15.91
CA TYR A 99 -10.54 -14.11 14.77
C TYR A 99 -11.42 -14.67 13.65
N ARG A 100 -11.47 -16.00 13.50
CA ARG A 100 -12.42 -16.66 12.57
C ARG A 100 -13.88 -16.34 12.94
N HIS A 101 -14.18 -16.08 14.22
CA HIS A 101 -15.51 -15.65 14.68
C HIS A 101 -15.83 -14.18 14.39
N VAL A 102 -14.82 -13.30 14.35
CA VAL A 102 -15.04 -11.86 14.13
C VAL A 102 -15.22 -11.55 12.64
N ALA A 103 -14.42 -12.17 11.77
CA ALA A 103 -14.52 -12.01 10.31
C ALA A 103 -15.85 -12.52 9.72
N GLN A 104 -16.56 -13.39 10.44
CA GLN A 104 -17.90 -13.85 10.06
C GLN A 104 -18.99 -12.78 10.26
N GLY A 105 -18.72 -11.71 11.02
CA GLY A 105 -19.69 -10.65 11.35
C GLY A 105 -19.62 -9.39 10.48
N THR A 106 -18.53 -9.19 9.72
CA THR A 106 -18.22 -7.90 9.04
C THR A 106 -18.46 -7.91 7.54
N GLY A 107 -18.77 -9.07 6.92
CA GLY A 107 -19.12 -9.15 5.49
C GLY A 107 -17.97 -8.85 4.51
N LEU A 108 -16.74 -8.67 5.01
CA LEU A 108 -15.51 -8.56 4.24
C LEU A 108 -14.90 -9.95 4.00
N SER A 109 -14.01 -10.09 3.01
CA SER A 109 -13.35 -11.38 2.77
C SER A 109 -12.41 -11.72 3.92
N VAL A 110 -12.65 -12.88 4.55
CA VAL A 110 -11.91 -13.40 5.71
C VAL A 110 -10.38 -13.36 5.48
N ASP A 111 -9.92 -13.61 4.26
CA ASP A 111 -8.49 -13.62 3.89
C ASP A 111 -7.83 -12.23 3.97
N GLY A 112 -8.56 -11.16 3.63
CA GLY A 112 -8.04 -9.80 3.59
C GLY A 112 -7.99 -9.11 4.96
N GLU A 113 -8.90 -9.46 5.86
CA GLU A 113 -8.86 -9.02 7.27
C GLU A 113 -7.77 -9.75 8.04
N LEU A 114 -7.68 -11.08 7.87
CA LEU A 114 -6.68 -11.91 8.54
C LEU A 114 -5.26 -11.49 8.09
N SER A 115 -5.04 -11.23 6.80
CA SER A 115 -3.77 -10.71 6.29
C SER A 115 -3.38 -9.35 6.88
N ARG A 116 -4.34 -8.41 7.03
CA ARG A 116 -4.08 -7.09 7.63
C ARG A 116 -3.68 -7.20 9.10
N LEU A 117 -4.31 -8.11 9.84
CA LEU A 117 -4.05 -8.34 11.25
C LEU A 117 -2.73 -9.08 11.50
N TYR A 118 -2.48 -10.17 10.76
CA TYR A 118 -1.22 -10.92 10.83
C TYR A 118 -0.01 -10.13 10.36
N ALA A 119 -0.19 -9.19 9.42
CA ALA A 119 0.86 -8.29 9.01
C ALA A 119 1.38 -7.45 10.19
N GLY A 120 0.48 -6.93 11.03
CA GLY A 120 0.87 -6.24 12.26
C GLY A 120 1.68 -7.13 13.22
N HIS A 121 1.29 -8.40 13.38
CA HIS A 121 1.99 -9.39 14.23
C HIS A 121 3.36 -9.83 13.70
N CYS A 122 3.57 -9.75 12.38
CA CYS A 122 4.76 -10.24 11.70
C CYS A 122 5.73 -9.13 11.28
N LEU A 123 5.48 -7.86 11.62
CA LEU A 123 6.41 -6.74 11.33
C LEU A 123 7.81 -6.96 11.93
N VAL A 124 7.93 -7.83 12.94
CA VAL A 124 9.22 -8.29 13.44
C VAL A 124 9.91 -9.16 12.38
N GLN A 125 11.14 -8.81 12.02
CA GLN A 125 11.80 -9.42 10.87
C GLN A 125 11.89 -10.96 10.91
N SER A 126 12.01 -11.51 12.12
CA SER A 126 12.07 -12.94 12.38
C SER A 126 10.76 -13.70 12.12
N ARG A 127 9.61 -13.02 12.06
CA ARG A 127 8.28 -13.64 11.95
C ARG A 127 7.65 -13.56 10.56
N LEU A 128 8.08 -12.63 9.69
CA LEU A 128 7.58 -12.53 8.31
C LEU A 128 7.62 -13.87 7.53
N PRO A 129 8.67 -14.71 7.62
CA PRO A 129 8.69 -15.99 6.91
C PRO A 129 7.55 -16.94 7.33
N CYS A 130 7.26 -17.03 8.64
CA CYS A 130 6.14 -17.84 9.12
C CYS A 130 4.79 -17.25 8.64
N GLY A 131 4.63 -15.92 8.71
CA GLY A 131 3.43 -15.24 8.22
C GLY A 131 3.19 -15.48 6.73
N LEU A 132 4.23 -15.39 5.92
CA LEU A 132 4.14 -15.62 4.48
C LEU A 132 3.89 -17.10 4.15
N ALA A 133 4.40 -18.04 4.94
CA ALA A 133 4.08 -19.46 4.79
C ALA A 133 2.59 -19.74 5.07
N ALA A 134 2.00 -19.05 6.04
CA ALA A 134 0.58 -19.15 6.35
C ALA A 134 -0.32 -18.43 5.33
N TYR A 135 0.11 -17.26 4.85
CA TYR A 135 -0.65 -16.40 3.94
C TYR A 135 0.17 -16.04 2.70
N PRO A 136 0.49 -17.02 1.84
CA PRO A 136 1.37 -16.83 0.69
C PRO A 136 0.77 -15.96 -0.41
N ARG A 137 -0.50 -15.57 -0.28
CA ARG A 137 -1.19 -14.66 -1.21
C ARG A 137 -1.29 -13.23 -0.70
N SER A 138 -0.80 -12.92 0.49
CA SER A 138 -0.91 -11.58 1.08
C SER A 138 0.04 -10.59 0.40
N GLY A 139 -0.50 -9.61 -0.33
CA GLY A 139 0.29 -8.53 -0.92
C GLY A 139 1.00 -7.70 0.14
N ARG A 140 0.36 -7.50 1.30
CA ARG A 140 0.95 -6.82 2.45
C ARG A 140 2.18 -7.54 2.99
N LEU A 141 2.14 -8.86 3.19
CA LEU A 141 3.32 -9.58 3.71
C LEU A 141 4.50 -9.56 2.73
N HIS A 142 4.22 -9.61 1.43
CA HIS A 142 5.25 -9.39 0.41
C HIS A 142 5.82 -7.97 0.46
N PHE A 143 4.97 -6.97 0.70
CA PHE A 143 5.41 -5.60 0.90
C PHE A 143 6.38 -5.48 2.07
N GLU A 144 6.01 -6.02 3.23
CA GLU A 144 6.87 -5.99 4.43
C GLU A 144 8.20 -6.73 4.18
N MET A 145 8.18 -7.87 3.46
CA MET A 145 9.40 -8.58 3.08
C MET A 145 10.30 -7.68 2.22
N GLY A 146 9.74 -6.97 1.25
CA GLY A 146 10.51 -6.02 0.45
C GLY A 146 11.03 -4.83 1.26
N GLN A 147 10.23 -4.34 2.22
CA GLN A 147 10.60 -3.22 3.08
C GLN A 147 11.85 -3.54 3.91
N GLN A 148 12.02 -4.77 4.39
CA GLN A 148 13.24 -5.21 5.08
C GLN A 148 14.51 -5.03 4.24
N TYR A 149 14.44 -5.43 2.97
CA TYR A 149 15.57 -5.25 2.05
C TYR A 149 15.76 -3.77 1.70
N TYR A 150 14.66 -3.01 1.58
CA TYR A 150 14.72 -1.58 1.30
C TYR A 150 15.42 -0.81 2.43
N VAL A 151 15.10 -1.07 3.70
CA VAL A 151 15.80 -0.43 4.84
C VAL A 151 17.25 -0.89 4.96
N ALA A 152 17.56 -2.10 4.50
CA ALA A 152 18.93 -2.62 4.40
C ALA A 152 19.69 -2.13 3.14
N TYR A 153 19.15 -1.15 2.41
CA TYR A 153 19.71 -0.60 1.17
C TYR A 153 19.83 -1.59 -0.01
N ASP A 154 19.18 -2.75 0.07
CA ASP A 154 19.12 -3.73 -1.01
C ASP A 154 17.87 -3.53 -1.87
N ARG A 155 17.97 -2.57 -2.79
CA ARG A 155 16.88 -2.20 -3.72
C ARG A 155 16.47 -3.36 -4.63
N ALA A 156 17.44 -4.16 -5.08
CA ALA A 156 17.18 -5.27 -6.00
C ALA A 156 16.29 -6.34 -5.34
N ARG A 157 16.62 -6.77 -4.11
CA ARG A 157 15.78 -7.74 -3.38
C ARG A 157 14.45 -7.14 -2.95
N ALA A 158 14.41 -5.85 -2.59
CA ALA A 158 13.15 -5.17 -2.28
C ALA A 158 12.16 -5.25 -3.47
N ASN A 159 12.63 -4.89 -4.67
CA ASN A 159 11.82 -4.93 -5.89
C ASN A 159 11.34 -6.34 -6.24
N VAL A 160 12.17 -7.36 -6.03
CA VAL A 160 11.75 -8.76 -6.23
C VAL A 160 10.57 -9.13 -5.33
N TRP A 161 10.59 -8.72 -4.06
CA TRP A 161 9.49 -9.01 -3.13
C TRP A 161 8.22 -8.22 -3.44
N TRP A 162 8.35 -6.94 -3.76
CA TRP A 162 7.19 -6.14 -4.15
C TRP A 162 6.55 -6.65 -5.45
N LEU A 163 7.35 -7.08 -6.42
CA LEU A 163 6.87 -7.73 -7.64
C LEU A 163 6.14 -9.04 -7.35
N LYS A 164 6.67 -9.88 -6.45
CA LYS A 164 5.92 -11.07 -6.00
C LYS A 164 4.60 -10.68 -5.34
N GLY A 165 4.58 -9.58 -4.60
CA GLY A 165 3.38 -9.03 -3.98
C GLY A 165 2.31 -8.60 -4.98
N THR A 166 2.69 -8.01 -6.12
CA THR A 166 1.72 -7.68 -7.19
C THR A 166 1.16 -8.92 -7.87
N GLN A 167 1.91 -10.01 -7.93
CA GLN A 167 1.45 -11.29 -8.46
C GLN A 167 0.54 -12.04 -7.47
N ALA A 168 0.89 -11.98 -6.17
CA ALA A 168 0.18 -12.65 -5.09
C ALA A 168 -1.20 -12.01 -4.83
N GLU A 169 -1.23 -10.68 -4.75
CA GLU A 169 -2.44 -9.88 -4.53
C GLU A 169 -2.44 -8.65 -5.47
N PRO A 170 -2.90 -8.81 -6.73
CA PRO A 170 -2.88 -7.73 -7.71
C PRO A 170 -3.67 -6.49 -7.32
N THR A 171 -4.60 -6.61 -6.37
CA THR A 171 -5.44 -5.52 -5.86
C THR A 171 -4.80 -4.72 -4.73
N PHE A 172 -3.62 -5.11 -4.23
CA PHE A 172 -2.95 -4.42 -3.13
C PHE A 172 -2.04 -3.28 -3.66
N PRO A 173 -2.45 -2.01 -3.53
CA PRO A 173 -1.81 -0.89 -4.23
C PRO A 173 -0.38 -0.59 -3.76
N THR A 174 -0.06 -0.86 -2.49
CA THR A 174 1.22 -0.45 -1.91
C THR A 174 2.45 -1.09 -2.58
N ASN A 175 2.35 -2.32 -3.07
CA ASN A 175 3.45 -2.91 -3.85
C ASN A 175 3.74 -2.13 -5.15
N TYR A 176 2.70 -1.70 -5.85
CA TYR A 176 2.84 -0.89 -7.07
C TYR A 176 3.42 0.49 -6.77
N TYR A 177 2.99 1.11 -5.67
CA TYR A 177 3.51 2.41 -5.23
C TYR A 177 5.03 2.37 -5.02
N TRP A 178 5.53 1.35 -4.31
CA TRP A 178 6.94 1.22 -4.02
C TRP A 178 7.77 0.77 -5.22
N LEU A 179 7.24 -0.12 -6.07
CA LEU A 179 7.87 -0.46 -7.35
C LEU A 179 8.03 0.79 -8.23
N ALA A 180 6.97 1.58 -8.39
CA ALA A 180 7.02 2.78 -9.22
C ALA A 180 8.07 3.78 -8.71
N ARG A 181 8.10 4.00 -7.39
CA ARG A 181 9.12 4.85 -6.74
C ARG A 181 10.53 4.30 -6.96
N SER A 182 10.76 3.02 -6.69
CA SER A 182 12.10 2.45 -6.86
C SER A 182 12.57 2.50 -8.31
N TYR A 183 11.73 2.15 -9.28
CA TYR A 183 12.11 2.23 -10.69
C TYR A 183 12.32 3.66 -11.17
N SER A 184 11.64 4.66 -10.57
CA SER A 184 11.86 6.07 -10.88
C SER A 184 13.26 6.58 -10.48
N GLU A 185 14.00 5.81 -9.67
CA GLU A 185 15.39 6.10 -9.31
C GLU A 185 16.39 5.36 -10.23
N THR A 186 15.91 4.57 -11.20
CA THR A 186 16.72 3.79 -12.13
C THR A 186 16.70 4.37 -13.55
N ARG A 187 17.39 3.72 -14.49
CA ARG A 187 17.30 4.04 -15.93
C ARG A 187 16.13 3.33 -16.64
N ASP A 188 15.50 2.34 -16.01
CA ASP A 188 14.34 1.62 -16.56
C ASP A 188 13.02 2.29 -16.13
N LEU A 189 12.86 3.54 -16.56
CA LEU A 189 11.72 4.41 -16.25
C LEU A 189 10.39 3.89 -16.79
N ILE A 190 10.41 3.05 -17.82
CA ILE A 190 9.23 2.36 -18.35
C ILE A 190 8.47 1.66 -17.22
N TRP A 191 9.16 0.99 -16.29
CA TRP A 191 8.53 0.27 -15.19
C TRP A 191 7.95 1.22 -14.15
N ALA A 192 8.57 2.38 -13.93
CA ALA A 192 7.99 3.42 -13.08
C ALA A 192 6.65 3.92 -13.64
N VAL A 193 6.56 4.08 -14.97
CA VAL A 193 5.31 4.43 -15.66
C VAL A 193 4.23 3.37 -15.45
N PHE A 194 4.53 2.10 -15.76
CA PHE A 194 3.53 1.03 -15.66
C PHE A 194 3.04 0.77 -14.24
N TYR A 195 3.94 0.67 -13.27
CA TYR A 195 3.54 0.44 -11.88
C TYR A 195 2.86 1.67 -11.27
N GLY A 196 3.25 2.89 -11.67
CA GLY A 196 2.59 4.10 -11.22
C GLY A 196 1.17 4.22 -11.77
N GLU A 197 0.96 3.91 -13.05
CA GLU A 197 -0.38 3.88 -13.65
C GLU A 197 -1.26 2.80 -13.02
N ALA A 198 -0.70 1.62 -12.73
CA ALA A 198 -1.39 0.57 -12.00
C ALA A 198 -1.85 1.04 -10.60
N PHE A 199 -0.96 1.70 -9.84
CA PHE A 199 -1.29 2.27 -8.55
C PHE A 199 -2.45 3.28 -8.64
N LEU A 200 -2.41 4.22 -9.58
CA LEU A 200 -3.46 5.24 -9.73
C LEU A 200 -4.82 4.64 -10.10
N ASN A 201 -4.84 3.48 -10.76
CA ASN A 201 -6.08 2.76 -11.05
C ASN A 201 -6.66 2.07 -9.82
N LEU A 202 -5.81 1.63 -8.88
CA LEU A 202 -6.19 0.92 -7.65
C LEU A 202 -6.52 1.86 -6.48
N GLU A 203 -5.76 2.94 -6.29
CA GLU A 203 -5.89 3.86 -5.17
C GLU A 203 -6.21 5.29 -5.65
N ARG A 204 -7.40 5.77 -5.31
CA ARG A 204 -7.92 7.08 -5.75
C ARG A 204 -8.04 8.06 -4.59
N THR A 205 -7.85 9.34 -4.89
CA THR A 205 -8.15 10.47 -4.00
C THR A 205 -7.40 10.49 -2.65
N THR A 206 -6.20 9.90 -2.57
CA THR A 206 -5.35 9.96 -1.36
C THR A 206 -4.15 10.92 -1.55
N PRO A 207 -3.45 11.31 -0.46
CA PRO A 207 -2.17 12.00 -0.58
C PRO A 207 -1.15 11.21 -1.42
N ARG A 208 -1.15 9.88 -1.34
CA ARG A 208 -0.29 9.01 -2.16
C ARG A 208 -0.68 9.03 -3.63
N THR A 209 -1.97 9.13 -3.96
CA THR A 209 -2.44 9.36 -5.34
C THR A 209 -1.84 10.65 -5.91
N ARG A 210 -1.81 11.73 -5.13
CA ARG A 210 -1.20 13.00 -5.56
C ARG A 210 0.31 12.89 -5.76
N ASP A 211 0.98 12.21 -4.84
CA ASP A 211 2.41 11.94 -4.92
C ASP A 211 2.77 11.12 -6.17
N MET A 212 2.06 10.00 -6.40
CA MET A 212 2.29 9.17 -7.58
C MET A 212 1.97 9.90 -8.88
N SER A 213 0.94 10.75 -8.89
CA SER A 213 0.60 11.57 -10.06
C SER A 213 1.73 12.53 -10.42
N ARG A 214 2.36 13.14 -9.41
CA ARG A 214 3.56 13.98 -9.60
C ARG A 214 4.72 13.15 -10.12
N LEU A 215 5.02 12.01 -9.49
CA LEU A 215 6.11 11.12 -9.89
C LEU A 215 5.98 10.67 -11.35
N LEU A 216 4.78 10.28 -11.78
CA LEU A 216 4.54 9.91 -13.18
C LEU A 216 4.76 11.09 -14.12
N TYR A 217 4.20 12.26 -13.80
CA TYR A 217 4.37 13.45 -14.62
C TYR A 217 5.85 13.82 -14.80
N GLU A 218 6.62 13.75 -13.72
CA GLU A 218 8.08 14.00 -13.74
C GLU A 218 8.82 12.92 -14.52
N THR A 219 8.45 11.65 -14.33
CA THR A 219 9.06 10.50 -15.02
C THR A 219 8.85 10.59 -16.52
N TRP A 220 7.62 10.87 -16.99
CA TRP A 220 7.33 11.07 -18.40
C TRP A 220 8.19 12.18 -19.01
N ASN A 221 8.27 13.33 -18.35
CA ASN A 221 9.08 14.46 -18.84
C ASN A 221 10.58 14.17 -18.79
N ARG A 222 11.08 13.48 -17.77
CA ARG A 222 12.50 13.10 -17.69
C ARG A 222 12.89 12.09 -18.76
N SER A 223 11.94 11.25 -19.19
CA SER A 223 12.16 10.23 -20.22
C SER A 223 12.18 10.81 -21.63
N MET A 224 11.98 12.12 -21.82
CA MET A 224 11.92 12.73 -23.16
C MET A 224 12.59 14.10 -23.23
N LYS A 225 13.38 14.33 -24.27
CA LYS A 225 13.96 15.64 -24.62
C LYS A 225 13.76 15.89 -26.11
N LEU A 226 12.59 16.39 -26.48
CA LEU A 226 12.20 16.48 -27.88
C LEU A 226 12.96 17.58 -28.60
N GLY A 227 13.58 17.26 -29.75
CA GLY A 227 14.45 18.18 -30.49
C GLY A 227 15.93 18.08 -30.09
N ASP A 228 16.27 17.29 -29.08
CA ASP A 228 17.66 16.89 -28.83
C ASP A 228 18.09 15.86 -29.90
N SER A 229 19.30 16.03 -30.44
CA SER A 229 19.87 15.10 -31.42
C SER A 229 20.41 13.82 -30.77
N ASN A 230 20.69 13.86 -29.46
CA ASN A 230 21.21 12.73 -28.71
C ASN A 230 20.09 12.09 -27.90
N ASP A 231 19.45 11.09 -28.51
CA ASP A 231 18.47 10.21 -27.87
C ASP A 231 17.27 10.97 -27.24
N PRO A 232 16.25 11.34 -28.03
CA PRO A 232 15.15 12.14 -27.52
C PRO A 232 14.17 11.36 -26.62
N ILE A 233 14.23 10.02 -26.58
CA ILE A 233 13.27 9.14 -25.87
C ILE A 233 14.06 8.10 -25.06
N ASN A 234 14.09 8.26 -23.73
CA ASN A 234 14.88 7.45 -22.79
C ASN A 234 14.01 6.87 -21.66
N PHE A 235 13.08 5.97 -21.98
CA PHE A 235 12.31 5.25 -20.96
C PHE A 235 13.04 4.02 -20.43
N CYS A 236 13.97 3.46 -21.19
CA CYS A 236 14.64 2.20 -20.92
C CYS A 236 16.16 2.41 -20.86
N SER A 237 16.85 1.60 -20.06
CA SER A 237 18.30 1.53 -20.16
C SER A 237 18.75 0.79 -21.41
N ASP A 238 19.97 1.07 -21.90
CA ASP A 238 20.60 0.32 -22.99
C ASP A 238 20.58 -1.19 -22.71
N SER A 239 20.90 -1.58 -21.48
CA SER A 239 20.86 -2.97 -21.04
C SER A 239 19.48 -3.62 -21.16
N LEU A 240 18.39 -2.86 -20.98
CA LEU A 240 17.03 -3.35 -21.16
C LEU A 240 16.65 -3.42 -22.65
N LEU A 241 17.11 -2.47 -23.47
CA LEU A 241 16.88 -2.46 -24.91
C LEU A 241 17.64 -3.58 -25.65
N ASP A 242 18.81 -3.96 -25.14
CA ASP A 242 19.64 -5.05 -25.67
C ASP A 242 19.05 -6.45 -25.42
N VAL A 243 18.04 -6.57 -24.54
CA VAL A 243 17.37 -7.85 -24.29
C VAL A 243 16.58 -8.26 -25.54
N PRO A 244 16.91 -9.40 -26.19
CA PRO A 244 16.22 -9.84 -27.38
C PRO A 244 14.74 -10.12 -27.13
N SER A 245 13.92 -9.98 -28.16
CA SER A 245 12.50 -10.32 -28.03
C SER A 245 12.31 -11.82 -27.73
N PRO A 246 11.46 -12.17 -26.73
CA PRO A 246 11.11 -13.56 -26.48
C PRO A 246 10.29 -14.18 -27.63
N LEU A 247 9.78 -13.36 -28.56
CA LEU A 247 9.01 -13.78 -29.71
C LEU A 247 9.87 -14.04 -30.96
N GLY A 248 11.20 -13.90 -30.85
CA GLY A 248 12.17 -14.18 -31.91
C GLY A 248 12.88 -12.94 -32.45
N ALA A 249 14.00 -13.16 -33.15
CA ALA A 249 14.93 -12.11 -33.55
C ALA A 249 14.37 -11.06 -34.54
N GLN A 250 13.28 -11.37 -35.24
CA GLN A 250 12.64 -10.44 -36.18
C GLN A 250 11.62 -9.52 -35.52
N GLN A 251 11.27 -9.78 -34.25
CA GLN A 251 10.29 -9.00 -33.51
C GLN A 251 11.02 -8.02 -32.58
N MET A 252 10.65 -6.74 -32.59
CA MET A 252 11.11 -5.78 -31.57
C MET A 252 10.68 -6.28 -30.19
N SER A 253 11.56 -6.27 -29.18
CA SER A 253 11.17 -6.57 -27.79
C SER A 253 10.16 -5.53 -27.29
N PHE A 254 9.44 -5.84 -26.21
CA PHE A 254 8.45 -4.91 -25.66
C PHE A 254 9.01 -3.50 -25.36
N PRO A 255 10.17 -3.36 -24.67
CA PRO A 255 10.79 -2.04 -24.43
C PRO A 255 11.12 -1.28 -25.73
N VAL A 256 11.72 -1.96 -26.70
CA VAL A 256 12.08 -1.37 -28.00
C VAL A 256 10.83 -0.93 -28.77
N ALA A 257 9.80 -1.79 -28.82
CA ALA A 257 8.54 -1.45 -29.47
C ALA A 257 7.87 -0.26 -28.78
N PHE A 258 7.93 -0.19 -27.45
CA PHE A 258 7.34 0.90 -26.67
C PHE A 258 8.00 2.24 -27.02
N GLU A 259 9.33 2.33 -26.89
CA GLU A 259 10.05 3.57 -27.18
C GLU A 259 9.93 4.00 -28.64
N TYR A 260 9.99 3.05 -29.57
CA TYR A 260 9.79 3.33 -31.00
C TYR A 260 8.42 4.00 -31.25
N ASN A 261 7.34 3.46 -30.67
CA ASN A 261 6.00 4.02 -30.84
C ASN A 261 5.83 5.35 -30.12
N ILE A 262 6.48 5.55 -28.97
CA ILE A 262 6.52 6.86 -28.30
C ILE A 262 7.25 7.88 -29.17
N ALA A 263 8.38 7.52 -29.77
CA ALA A 263 9.15 8.40 -30.66
C ALA A 263 8.34 8.82 -31.89
N LEU A 264 7.56 7.90 -32.48
CA LEU A 264 6.64 8.21 -33.57
C LEU A 264 5.51 9.13 -33.11
N ALA A 265 4.90 8.84 -31.96
CA ALA A 265 3.84 9.67 -31.39
C ALA A 265 4.34 11.08 -31.01
N ALA A 266 5.62 11.22 -30.69
CA ALA A 266 6.23 12.46 -30.25
C ALA A 266 6.61 13.42 -31.39
N GLN A 267 6.70 12.94 -32.64
CA GLN A 267 7.13 13.74 -33.80
C GLN A 267 6.42 15.11 -33.93
N PRO A 268 5.09 15.22 -33.74
CA PRO A 268 4.40 16.51 -33.90
C PRO A 268 4.77 17.55 -32.83
N PHE A 269 5.40 17.14 -31.73
CA PHE A 269 5.78 18.04 -30.64
C PHE A 269 7.24 18.50 -30.73
N ILE A 270 8.03 17.94 -31.65
CA ILE A 270 9.44 18.31 -31.84
C ILE A 270 9.49 19.71 -32.46
N PRO A 271 10.06 20.71 -31.76
CA PRO A 271 10.22 22.04 -32.33
C PRO A 271 11.34 22.07 -33.38
N LYS A 272 11.26 22.99 -34.34
CA LYS A 272 12.20 23.05 -35.48
C LYS A 272 13.63 23.43 -35.09
N ASP A 273 13.78 24.42 -34.20
CA ASP A 273 15.08 25.05 -33.91
C ASP A 273 15.35 25.15 -32.40
N SER A 274 14.83 24.23 -31.60
CA SER A 274 15.05 24.22 -30.14
C SER A 274 14.90 22.84 -29.53
N ILE A 275 15.18 22.72 -28.23
CA ILE A 275 14.87 21.53 -27.44
C ILE A 275 13.66 21.87 -26.58
N LEU A 276 12.64 21.02 -26.60
CA LEU A 276 11.51 21.07 -25.68
C LEU A 276 11.79 20.12 -24.51
N PRO A 277 12.22 20.65 -23.34
CA PRO A 277 12.65 19.82 -22.22
C PRO A 277 11.49 19.25 -21.41
N ARG A 278 10.26 19.77 -21.62
CA ARG A 278 9.09 19.43 -20.81
C ARG A 278 7.81 19.64 -21.61
N LEU A 279 6.93 18.66 -21.56
CA LEU A 279 5.57 18.70 -22.08
C LEU A 279 4.59 19.20 -21.00
N SER A 280 3.63 20.01 -21.43
CA SER A 280 2.47 20.34 -20.61
C SER A 280 1.58 19.09 -20.43
N ILE A 281 0.63 19.14 -19.49
CA ILE A 281 -0.30 18.03 -19.28
C ILE A 281 -1.11 17.75 -20.54
N GLU A 282 -1.57 18.80 -21.24
CA GLU A 282 -2.34 18.69 -22.47
C GLU A 282 -1.54 17.99 -23.58
N LYS A 283 -0.25 18.34 -23.71
CA LYS A 283 0.64 17.68 -24.68
C LYS A 283 0.94 16.22 -24.31
N LEU A 284 1.07 15.91 -23.02
CA LEU A 284 1.25 14.52 -22.57
C LEU A 284 0.00 13.68 -22.82
N ILE A 285 -1.19 14.23 -22.62
CA ILE A 285 -2.44 13.57 -22.96
C ILE A 285 -2.48 13.30 -24.47
N ASP A 286 -2.22 14.30 -25.31
CA ASP A 286 -2.21 14.10 -26.77
C ASP A 286 -1.15 13.07 -27.21
N LEU A 287 0.06 13.12 -26.61
CA LEU A 287 1.09 12.11 -26.85
C LEU A 287 0.60 10.70 -26.53
N ARG A 288 -0.01 10.48 -25.35
CA ARG A 288 -0.53 9.16 -24.94
C ARG A 288 -1.65 8.70 -25.87
N TYR A 289 -2.54 9.59 -26.29
CA TYR A 289 -3.57 9.29 -27.29
C TYR A 289 -2.98 8.85 -28.65
N LYS A 290 -1.95 9.55 -29.14
CA LYS A 290 -1.24 9.19 -30.38
C LYS A 290 -0.48 7.87 -30.25
N PHE A 291 0.20 7.67 -29.12
CA PHE A 291 0.91 6.44 -28.81
C PHE A 291 -0.03 5.23 -28.82
N MET A 292 -1.15 5.30 -28.10
CA MET A 292 -2.10 4.18 -28.03
C MET A 292 -2.68 3.82 -29.41
N ARG A 293 -2.92 4.83 -30.26
CA ARG A 293 -3.33 4.61 -31.65
C ARG A 293 -2.24 3.91 -32.45
N ALA A 294 -1.00 4.39 -32.41
CA ALA A 294 0.14 3.78 -33.11
C ALA A 294 0.39 2.34 -32.64
N TRP A 295 0.35 2.11 -31.33
CA TRP A 295 0.50 0.80 -30.69
C TRP A 295 -0.52 -0.21 -31.21
N SER A 296 -1.80 0.15 -31.25
CA SER A 296 -2.86 -0.73 -31.74
C SER A 296 -2.80 -0.93 -33.26
N GLN A 297 -2.46 0.11 -34.04
CA GLN A 297 -2.30 -0.01 -35.49
C GLN A 297 -1.14 -0.95 -35.88
N ALA A 298 -0.07 -0.97 -35.09
CA ALA A 298 1.04 -1.90 -35.24
C ALA A 298 0.71 -3.33 -34.76
N GLY A 299 -0.48 -3.58 -34.21
CA GLY A 299 -0.91 -4.88 -33.68
C GLY A 299 -0.25 -5.26 -32.35
N TYR A 300 0.46 -4.33 -31.70
CA TYR A 300 1.18 -4.61 -30.46
C TYR A 300 0.26 -4.84 -29.26
N ASP A 301 -1.01 -4.45 -29.33
CA ASP A 301 -2.03 -4.81 -28.34
C ASP A 301 -2.28 -6.33 -28.25
N LYS A 302 -2.09 -7.05 -29.36
CA LYS A 302 -2.19 -8.52 -29.40
C LYS A 302 -0.84 -9.19 -29.14
N THR A 303 0.24 -8.63 -29.67
CA THR A 303 1.60 -9.17 -29.51
C THR A 303 2.09 -9.05 -28.07
N TYR A 304 1.75 -7.95 -27.41
CA TYR A 304 2.11 -7.64 -26.02
C TYR A 304 0.87 -7.33 -25.18
N PRO A 305 0.08 -8.35 -24.80
CA PRO A 305 -1.07 -8.15 -23.94
C PRO A 305 -0.65 -7.50 -22.63
N ASN A 306 -1.27 -6.38 -22.29
CA ASN A 306 -0.94 -5.61 -21.10
C ASN A 306 -2.21 -4.91 -20.58
N ASP A 307 -2.52 -5.10 -19.29
CA ASP A 307 -3.75 -4.60 -18.69
C ASP A 307 -3.83 -3.07 -18.65
N ILE A 308 -2.69 -2.40 -18.42
CA ILE A 308 -2.61 -0.94 -18.38
C ILE A 308 -2.81 -0.34 -19.77
N LEU A 309 -2.12 -0.88 -20.79
CA LEU A 309 -2.32 -0.41 -22.16
C LEU A 309 -3.75 -0.71 -22.66
N SER A 310 -4.30 -1.87 -22.29
CA SER A 310 -5.67 -2.23 -22.62
C SER A 310 -6.68 -1.30 -21.95
N TRP A 311 -6.43 -0.89 -20.70
CA TRP A 311 -7.23 0.11 -20.00
C TRP A 311 -7.14 1.49 -20.66
N ASN A 312 -5.92 1.95 -20.97
CA ASN A 312 -5.70 3.23 -21.66
C ASN A 312 -6.41 3.27 -23.02
N LYS A 313 -6.42 2.16 -23.77
CA LYS A 313 -7.17 2.04 -25.03
C LYS A 313 -8.67 2.23 -24.81
N ARG A 314 -9.25 1.57 -23.79
CA ARG A 314 -10.67 1.70 -23.47
C ARG A 314 -11.06 3.13 -23.10
N LEU A 315 -10.23 3.81 -22.31
CA LEU A 315 -10.46 5.22 -21.96
C LEU A 315 -10.48 6.12 -23.22
N GLN A 316 -9.51 5.91 -24.12
CA GLN A 316 -9.45 6.63 -25.39
C GLN A 316 -10.68 6.40 -26.28
N GLU A 317 -11.22 5.18 -26.30
CA GLU A 317 -12.43 4.85 -27.07
C GLU A 317 -13.71 5.46 -26.47
N GLN A 318 -13.71 5.70 -25.15
CA GLN A 318 -14.82 6.30 -24.41
C GLN A 318 -14.80 7.84 -24.45
N GLY A 319 -13.68 8.45 -24.81
CA GLY A 319 -13.50 9.91 -24.83
C GLY A 319 -13.20 10.52 -23.46
N ASP A 320 -12.72 9.69 -22.52
CA ASP A 320 -12.33 10.05 -21.16
C ASP A 320 -10.81 10.33 -21.02
#